data_AF-A0A2V9K1S7-F1
#
_entry.id   AF-A0A2V9K1S7-F1
#
_cell.length_a   1.000
_cell.length_b   1.000
_cell.length_c   1.000
_cell.angle_alpha   90.00
_cell.angle_beta   90.00
_cell.angle_gamma   90.00
#
_symmetry.space_group_name_H-M   'P 1'
#
loop_
_entity.id
_entity.type
_entity.pdbx_description
1 polymer ?
#
loop_
_entity_poly.entity_id
_entity_poly.type
_entity_poly.pdbx_seq_one_letter_code
_entity_poly.pdbx_strand_id
1 'polypeptide(L)'
;MSKVNAQTFGPGDRVLLEGGHTFDGNLVLDERSSANPQQPITIGSFGKGRAVIQGGLGTGILVRNLGGVVIRNLVVAGEDTSKNQGFGIMVLNEHGTARLDSIRIENVDVSGFHWAGIYVGGAPTILRNFGAHVEGRYGFRDVLISRSTVHHNMYNGILISGPWSKVPGGYANEDVTIRDCVVHDTPGDPLYAHHSGDGILVDDTDGGLIDHCTAYQNGGAKGSRKDGPVGIWADASNRITIQFCESYANRSGGDTDGGGFDLDGGVSNSILQYNYSHDNDGVGFLVWNYKYAGHPLANNIIRYNLTENDGRKHFCGSGEIRVGTQKITHSNLFNCGSIEVGTHHGAPVENIAVYNNTVLATKHGDRIPTGIWVGGGPINLNITIRNNLVITDGTGPLVVAEKGQTGVLFQGNAYWAQGHSFLVSYGGIEYRDLATWRAQTGQETLDGKDVGMFVDPHVGPIPMQGAPVGARGFPSSLSFHLLSGSPLVDAGLNLHSMFGVDVGSRDLWGTLIPQGQAFDVGAFEAPGRDVKTTARSREGP
;
A
#
# COMPACT_ATOMS: atom_id res chain seq x y z
N MET A 1 13.60 34.21 2.01
CA MET A 1 14.47 33.26 1.25
C MET A 1 15.45 33.86 0.22
N SER A 2 15.26 35.09 -0.30
CA SER A 2 16.06 35.64 -1.42
C SER A 2 17.59 35.54 -1.26
N LYS A 3 18.13 35.84 -0.08
CA LYS A 3 19.57 35.75 0.20
C LYS A 3 20.14 34.34 0.00
N VAL A 4 19.40 33.31 0.43
CA VAL A 4 19.79 31.90 0.30
C VAL A 4 19.76 31.49 -1.17
N ASN A 5 18.68 31.82 -1.89
CA ASN A 5 18.52 31.47 -3.30
C ASN A 5 19.52 32.16 -4.26
N ALA A 6 20.16 33.24 -3.79
CA ALA A 6 21.22 33.93 -4.52
C ALA A 6 22.62 33.29 -4.33
N GLN A 7 22.76 32.30 -3.43
CA GLN A 7 24.02 31.61 -3.21
C GLN A 7 24.22 30.44 -4.20
N THR A 8 25.48 30.09 -4.39
CA THR A 8 25.93 28.82 -4.99
C THR A 8 26.57 28.00 -3.89
N PHE A 9 26.15 26.75 -3.74
CA PHE A 9 26.65 25.84 -2.72
C PHE A 9 27.59 24.79 -3.31
N GLY A 10 28.60 24.40 -2.53
CA GLY A 10 29.51 23.31 -2.83
C GLY A 10 29.28 22.07 -1.94
N PRO A 11 30.05 20.99 -2.18
CA PRO A 11 29.98 19.78 -1.37
C PRO A 11 30.18 20.06 0.13
N GLY A 12 29.28 19.53 0.97
CA GLY A 12 29.32 19.65 2.43
C GLY A 12 28.74 20.95 2.99
N ASP A 13 28.33 21.90 2.14
CA ASP A 13 27.70 23.15 2.57
C ASP A 13 26.36 22.91 3.26
N ARG A 14 25.97 23.89 4.09
CA ARG A 14 24.76 23.80 4.92
C ARG A 14 23.95 25.08 4.87
N VAL A 15 22.65 24.94 4.61
CA VAL A 15 21.64 25.97 4.84
C VAL A 15 20.93 25.63 6.15
N LEU A 16 21.28 26.32 7.23
CA LEU A 16 20.70 26.12 8.55
C LEU A 16 19.83 27.32 8.94
N LEU A 17 18.55 27.04 9.19
CA LEU A 17 17.55 28.01 9.63
C LEU A 17 17.37 27.91 11.15
N GLU A 18 17.16 29.05 11.82
CA GLU A 18 17.00 29.05 13.28
C GLU A 18 15.65 28.41 13.67
N GLY A 19 15.70 27.41 14.53
CA GLY A 19 14.53 26.70 15.02
C GLY A 19 13.56 27.61 15.78
N GLY A 20 12.26 27.39 15.61
CA GLY A 20 11.22 28.21 16.21
C GLY A 20 10.90 29.50 15.44
N HIS A 21 11.62 29.78 14.35
CA HIS A 21 11.36 30.92 13.47
C HIS A 21 10.67 30.49 12.16
N THR A 22 9.90 31.42 11.59
CA THR A 22 9.28 31.29 10.27
C THR A 22 10.04 32.11 9.24
N PHE A 23 10.27 31.51 8.08
CA PHE A 23 10.97 32.12 6.95
C PHE A 23 10.08 32.12 5.72
N ASP A 24 9.67 33.32 5.30
CA ASP A 24 8.80 33.47 4.13
C ASP A 24 9.55 33.27 2.79
N GLY A 25 8.86 32.59 1.89
CA GLY A 25 9.26 32.34 0.52
C GLY A 25 9.78 30.93 0.26
N ASN A 26 10.02 30.64 -1.01
CA ASN A 26 10.43 29.32 -1.50
C ASN A 26 11.95 29.18 -1.45
N LEU A 27 12.46 27.99 -1.11
CA LEU A 27 13.88 27.66 -1.17
C LEU A 27 14.16 26.86 -2.45
N VAL A 28 15.14 27.30 -3.23
CA VAL A 28 15.55 26.62 -4.48
C VAL A 28 17.04 26.25 -4.40
N LEU A 29 17.32 24.96 -4.58
CA LEU A 29 18.66 24.41 -4.78
C LEU A 29 18.70 23.78 -6.19
N ASP A 30 19.56 24.29 -7.06
CA ASP A 30 19.62 23.90 -8.47
C ASP A 30 21.08 23.75 -8.94
N GLU A 31 21.27 23.42 -10.22
CA GLU A 31 22.56 23.14 -10.87
C GLU A 31 23.56 24.31 -10.86
N ARG A 32 23.21 25.50 -10.35
CA ARG A 32 24.22 26.50 -10.00
C ARG A 32 25.12 26.03 -8.85
N SER A 33 24.66 25.05 -8.08
CA SER A 33 25.38 24.41 -6.98
C SER A 33 25.96 23.05 -7.41
N SER A 34 26.94 22.56 -6.65
CA SER A 34 27.53 21.24 -6.85
C SER A 34 27.43 20.44 -5.56
N ALA A 35 26.79 19.29 -5.63
CA ALA A 35 26.62 18.36 -4.52
C ALA A 35 27.39 17.06 -4.77
N ASN A 36 27.77 16.40 -3.69
CA ASN A 36 28.45 15.11 -3.71
C ASN A 36 27.75 14.18 -2.71
N PRO A 37 27.32 12.96 -3.07
CA PRO A 37 26.78 11.98 -2.12
C PRO A 37 27.65 11.71 -0.89
N GLN A 38 28.98 11.77 -1.02
CA GLN A 38 29.93 11.61 0.10
C GLN A 38 30.04 12.86 0.99
N GLN A 39 29.64 14.02 0.49
CA GLN A 39 29.63 15.31 1.21
C GLN A 39 28.36 16.07 0.83
N PRO A 40 27.19 15.65 1.33
CA PRO A 40 25.92 16.16 0.85
C PRO A 40 25.69 17.61 1.27
N ILE A 41 24.96 18.36 0.45
CA ILE A 41 24.43 19.67 0.86
C ILE A 41 23.29 19.43 1.85
N THR A 42 23.32 20.10 3.00
CA THR A 42 22.29 19.94 4.04
C THR A 42 21.41 21.17 4.14
N ILE A 43 20.10 21.00 4.04
CA ILE A 43 19.08 22.01 4.36
C ILE A 43 18.40 21.56 5.66
N GLY A 44 18.39 22.40 6.70
CA GLY A 44 17.75 22.02 7.95
C GLY A 44 17.72 23.13 9.00
N SER A 45 17.48 22.73 10.25
CA SER A 45 17.41 23.65 11.39
C SER A 45 18.63 23.59 12.31
N PHE A 46 18.89 24.68 13.03
CA PHE A 46 19.77 24.74 14.21
C PHE A 46 19.05 25.39 15.39
N GLY A 47 19.59 25.27 16.61
CA GLY A 47 18.95 25.83 17.80
C GLY A 47 17.80 24.96 18.32
N LYS A 48 16.78 25.58 18.93
CA LYS A 48 15.67 24.86 19.57
C LYS A 48 14.48 24.73 18.62
N GLY A 49 13.96 23.51 18.46
CA GLY A 49 12.80 23.23 17.60
C GLY A 49 13.13 23.20 16.10
N ARG A 50 12.09 23.09 15.26
CA ARG A 50 12.19 23.11 13.80
C ARG A 50 11.92 24.53 13.30
N ALA A 51 12.68 24.97 12.30
CA ALA A 51 12.35 26.17 11.53
C ALA A 51 11.18 25.88 10.58
N VAL A 52 10.36 26.90 10.32
CA VAL A 52 9.25 26.84 9.37
C VAL A 52 9.65 27.53 8.07
N ILE A 53 9.55 26.83 6.95
CA ILE A 53 9.59 27.44 5.61
C ILE A 53 8.13 27.66 5.18
N GLN A 54 7.72 28.92 5.08
CA GLN A 54 6.39 29.29 4.61
C GLN A 54 6.44 29.51 3.08
N GLY A 55 6.06 28.47 2.33
CA GLY A 55 6.13 28.42 0.87
C GLY A 55 5.06 29.23 0.14
N GLY A 56 4.05 29.73 0.86
CA GLY A 56 2.96 30.53 0.30
C GLY A 56 2.22 29.80 -0.83
N LEU A 57 2.18 30.41 -2.03
CA LEU A 57 1.50 29.84 -3.20
C LEU A 57 2.36 28.89 -4.05
N GLY A 58 3.68 28.83 -3.79
CA GLY A 58 4.64 28.06 -4.60
C GLY A 58 5.08 26.75 -3.95
N THR A 59 6.11 26.14 -4.53
CA THR A 59 6.77 24.96 -3.96
C THR A 59 7.65 25.34 -2.77
N GLY A 60 7.47 24.69 -1.60
CA GLY A 60 8.21 25.05 -0.38
C GLY A 60 9.73 24.92 -0.54
N ILE A 61 10.20 23.72 -0.88
CA ILE A 61 11.60 23.43 -1.20
C ILE A 61 11.66 22.75 -2.57
N LEU A 62 12.45 23.31 -3.49
CA LEU A 62 12.77 22.70 -4.77
C LEU A 62 14.26 22.34 -4.82
N VAL A 63 14.56 21.06 -5.00
CA VAL A 63 15.88 20.55 -5.39
C VAL A 63 15.78 20.11 -6.84
N ARG A 64 16.53 20.74 -7.73
CA ARG A 64 16.44 20.53 -9.18
C ARG A 64 17.77 20.00 -9.72
N ASN A 65 17.73 18.82 -10.31
CA ASN A 65 18.82 18.10 -10.98
C ASN A 65 20.08 17.93 -10.12
N LEU A 66 19.89 17.63 -8.84
CA LEU A 66 20.98 17.41 -7.89
C LEU A 66 20.74 16.17 -7.03
N GLY A 67 21.71 15.26 -7.03
CA GLY A 67 21.86 14.21 -5.99
C GLY A 67 22.73 14.70 -4.83
N GLY A 68 22.90 13.88 -3.78
CA GLY A 68 23.73 14.23 -2.62
C GLY A 68 23.14 15.36 -1.78
N VAL A 69 21.83 15.28 -1.48
CA VAL A 69 21.12 16.31 -0.72
C VAL A 69 20.43 15.71 0.50
N VAL A 70 20.54 16.42 1.62
CA VAL A 70 19.86 16.10 2.89
C VAL A 70 18.93 17.25 3.26
N ILE A 71 17.64 16.97 3.42
CA ILE A 71 16.63 17.90 3.93
C ILE A 71 16.12 17.34 5.25
N ARG A 72 16.29 18.08 6.36
CA ARG A 72 15.92 17.53 7.66
C ARG A 72 15.51 18.52 8.74
N ASN A 73 14.73 18.05 9.70
CA ASN A 73 14.33 18.79 10.90
C ASN A 73 13.63 20.12 10.56
N LEU A 74 12.67 20.10 9.64
CA LEU A 74 11.97 21.31 9.15
C LEU A 74 10.46 21.12 9.22
N VAL A 75 9.74 22.24 9.36
CA VAL A 75 8.34 22.35 8.95
C VAL A 75 8.32 23.06 7.60
N VAL A 76 7.59 22.53 6.63
CA VAL A 76 7.39 23.12 5.31
C VAL A 76 5.89 23.30 5.12
N ALA A 77 5.43 24.55 5.09
CA ALA A 77 4.01 24.88 5.13
C ALA A 77 3.60 25.73 3.92
N GLY A 78 2.52 25.33 3.26
CA GLY A 78 1.82 26.13 2.24
C GLY A 78 0.78 27.08 2.86
N GLU A 79 0.09 27.85 2.02
CA GLU A 79 -0.96 28.77 2.46
C GLU A 79 -2.29 28.06 2.74
N ASP A 80 -2.74 27.24 1.78
CA ASP A 80 -4.01 26.50 1.71
C ASP A 80 -3.98 25.65 0.43
N THR A 81 -4.43 24.40 0.46
CA THR A 81 -4.37 23.49 -0.70
C THR A 81 -5.22 23.95 -1.90
N SER A 82 -6.24 24.78 -1.69
CA SER A 82 -7.06 25.39 -2.75
C SER A 82 -6.43 26.63 -3.38
N LYS A 83 -5.43 27.25 -2.71
CA LYS A 83 -4.74 28.46 -3.18
C LYS A 83 -3.34 28.16 -3.69
N ASN A 84 -2.61 27.29 -2.99
CA ASN A 84 -1.28 26.85 -3.35
C ASN A 84 -1.29 26.19 -4.74
N GLN A 85 -0.15 26.23 -5.44
CA GLN A 85 0.01 25.68 -6.79
C GLN A 85 1.30 24.83 -6.90
N GLY A 86 1.93 24.52 -5.76
CA GLY A 86 3.23 23.87 -5.68
C GLY A 86 3.22 22.58 -4.87
N PHE A 87 4.43 22.05 -4.69
CA PHE A 87 4.72 20.88 -3.86
C PHE A 87 5.29 21.32 -2.51
N GLY A 88 5.24 20.48 -1.48
CA GLY A 88 5.93 20.79 -0.23
C GLY A 88 7.44 20.74 -0.41
N ILE A 89 7.95 19.53 -0.67
CA ILE A 89 9.34 19.26 -1.02
C ILE A 89 9.36 18.56 -2.37
N MET A 90 9.96 19.18 -3.39
CA MET A 90 10.12 18.61 -4.72
C MET A 90 11.59 18.37 -5.00
N VAL A 91 11.99 17.11 -5.13
CA VAL A 91 13.32 16.69 -5.57
C VAL A 91 13.18 16.11 -6.97
N LEU A 92 13.58 16.91 -7.95
CA LEU A 92 13.27 16.70 -9.36
C LEU A 92 14.56 16.46 -10.16
N ASN A 93 14.58 15.39 -10.94
CA ASN A 93 15.51 15.18 -12.04
C ASN A 93 14.74 15.33 -13.36
N GLU A 94 14.93 16.42 -14.11
CA GLU A 94 14.12 16.75 -15.29
C GLU A 94 14.84 16.55 -16.62
N HIS A 95 16.15 16.26 -16.59
CA HIS A 95 16.94 16.01 -17.80
C HIS A 95 18.14 15.11 -17.54
N GLY A 96 18.63 14.51 -18.63
CA GLY A 96 19.75 13.58 -18.62
C GLY A 96 19.31 12.15 -18.95
N THR A 97 20.28 11.23 -18.93
CA THR A 97 20.06 9.80 -19.22
C THR A 97 20.32 8.90 -18.01
N ALA A 98 20.67 9.47 -16.86
CA ALA A 98 21.09 8.73 -15.66
C ALA A 98 20.29 9.14 -14.42
N ARG A 99 20.23 8.22 -13.46
CA ARG A 99 19.74 8.47 -12.10
C ARG A 99 20.76 9.32 -11.34
N LEU A 100 20.27 10.19 -10.46
CA LEU A 100 21.11 10.92 -9.49
C LEU A 100 21.07 10.21 -8.14
N ASP A 101 22.17 10.21 -7.40
CA ASP A 101 22.31 9.40 -6.19
C ASP A 101 22.05 10.17 -4.89
N SER A 102 21.62 9.45 -3.85
CA SER A 102 21.62 9.87 -2.44
C SER A 102 20.76 11.10 -2.14
N ILE A 103 19.46 10.85 -1.97
CA ILE A 103 18.51 11.83 -1.40
C ILE A 103 18.12 11.38 0.00
N ARG A 104 18.16 12.30 0.97
CA ARG A 104 17.67 12.08 2.35
C ARG A 104 16.67 13.16 2.71
N ILE A 105 15.44 12.76 3.06
CA ILE A 105 14.41 13.64 3.63
C ILE A 105 14.02 13.05 4.98
N GLU A 106 14.37 13.74 6.07
CA GLU A 106 14.32 13.14 7.41
C GLU A 106 13.70 14.08 8.44
N ASN A 107 12.75 13.59 9.24
CA ASN A 107 12.16 14.37 10.33
C ASN A 107 11.57 15.71 9.85
N VAL A 108 10.79 15.67 8.77
CA VAL A 108 10.07 16.83 8.24
C VAL A 108 8.57 16.74 8.52
N ASP A 109 7.93 17.90 8.55
CA ASP A 109 6.49 18.07 8.69
C ASP A 109 6.01 18.95 7.54
N VAL A 110 5.13 18.42 6.69
CA VAL A 110 4.82 19.00 5.38
C VAL A 110 3.32 19.08 5.15
N SER A 111 2.80 20.29 4.96
CA SER A 111 1.35 20.51 4.82
C SER A 111 0.96 21.75 4.02
N GLY A 112 -0.29 21.76 3.52
CA GLY A 112 -0.90 22.92 2.88
C GLY A 112 -0.56 23.10 1.40
N PHE A 113 -0.06 22.06 0.72
CA PHE A 113 0.32 22.11 -0.70
C PHE A 113 -0.76 21.52 -1.61
N HIS A 114 -0.89 22.08 -2.81
CA HIS A 114 -1.84 21.57 -3.81
C HIS A 114 -1.33 20.28 -4.43
N TRP A 115 -0.06 20.21 -4.80
CA TRP A 115 0.52 18.96 -5.31
C TRP A 115 0.94 18.03 -4.17
N ALA A 116 1.86 17.11 -4.44
CA ALA A 116 2.34 16.21 -3.40
C ALA A 116 3.02 16.99 -2.26
N GLY A 117 2.81 16.52 -1.03
CA GLY A 117 3.60 17.01 0.11
C GLY A 117 5.09 16.76 -0.11
N ILE A 118 5.47 15.53 -0.46
CA ILE A 118 6.83 15.17 -0.86
C ILE A 118 6.81 14.49 -2.22
N TYR A 119 7.61 15.01 -3.15
CA TYR A 119 7.87 14.41 -4.45
C TYR A 119 9.37 14.14 -4.61
N VAL A 120 9.74 12.92 -4.99
CA VAL A 120 11.11 12.59 -5.42
C VAL A 120 11.05 11.80 -6.71
N GLY A 121 11.72 12.25 -7.76
CA GLY A 121 11.64 11.53 -9.01
C GLY A 121 12.11 12.26 -10.25
N GLY A 122 11.85 11.61 -11.38
CA GLY A 122 12.00 12.21 -12.70
C GLY A 122 11.01 13.34 -12.96
N ALA A 123 10.95 13.86 -14.19
CA ALA A 123 9.89 14.79 -14.57
C ALA A 123 8.50 14.13 -14.39
N PRO A 124 7.63 14.65 -13.51
CA PRO A 124 6.35 14.02 -13.24
C PRO A 124 5.45 14.07 -14.47
N THR A 125 4.76 12.97 -14.75
CA THR A 125 3.74 12.89 -15.80
C THR A 125 2.57 13.84 -15.55
N ILE A 126 2.25 14.13 -14.28
CA ILE A 126 1.16 15.03 -13.88
C ILE A 126 1.38 16.49 -14.30
N LEU A 127 2.63 16.92 -14.53
CA LEU A 127 2.96 18.27 -14.98
C LEU A 127 3.11 18.35 -16.51
N ARG A 128 2.88 17.25 -17.24
CA ARG A 128 2.92 17.18 -18.70
C ARG A 128 1.61 16.57 -19.22
N ASN A 129 1.35 16.71 -20.52
CA ASN A 129 0.30 15.89 -21.14
C ASN A 129 0.69 14.42 -20.95
N PHE A 130 -0.19 13.60 -20.39
CA PHE A 130 -0.01 12.15 -20.24
C PHE A 130 0.49 11.55 -21.55
N GLY A 131 1.77 11.20 -21.61
CA GLY A 131 2.44 10.82 -22.85
C GLY A 131 3.72 10.05 -22.53
N ALA A 132 3.89 8.91 -23.20
CA ALA A 132 5.07 8.08 -23.02
C ALA A 132 6.33 8.84 -23.41
N HIS A 133 7.32 8.88 -22.51
CA HIS A 133 8.65 9.34 -22.83
C HIS A 133 9.41 8.21 -23.55
N VAL A 134 9.81 8.48 -24.79
CA VAL A 134 10.48 7.52 -25.68
C VAL A 134 11.99 7.46 -25.40
N GLU A 135 12.55 8.48 -24.74
CA GLU A 135 13.99 8.60 -24.47
C GLU A 135 14.26 8.96 -23.00
N GLY A 136 15.02 8.09 -22.32
CA GLY A 136 15.61 8.32 -20.98
C GLY A 136 14.70 7.96 -19.80
N ARG A 137 15.16 7.01 -18.97
CA ARG A 137 14.67 6.80 -17.60
C ARG A 137 15.60 7.58 -16.68
N TYR A 138 15.11 8.68 -16.11
CA TYR A 138 15.89 9.54 -15.22
C TYR A 138 15.07 9.85 -13.98
N GLY A 139 15.71 9.69 -12.83
CA GLY A 139 15.11 9.83 -11.51
C GLY A 139 16.23 9.76 -10.48
N PHE A 140 15.99 9.06 -9.38
CA PHE A 140 16.95 8.95 -8.29
C PHE A 140 17.26 7.51 -7.91
N ARG A 141 18.48 7.29 -7.45
CA ARG A 141 18.90 6.08 -6.76
C ARG A 141 19.28 6.40 -5.33
N ASP A 142 19.06 5.46 -4.42
CA ASP A 142 19.40 5.61 -3.00
C ASP A 142 18.63 6.80 -2.39
N VAL A 143 17.32 6.62 -2.25
CA VAL A 143 16.41 7.62 -1.67
C VAL A 143 15.96 7.13 -0.29
N LEU A 144 16.03 7.99 0.72
CA LEU A 144 15.45 7.75 2.03
C LEU A 144 14.51 8.90 2.41
N ILE A 145 13.24 8.58 2.62
CA ILE A 145 12.28 9.46 3.29
C ILE A 145 11.95 8.82 4.64
N SER A 146 12.23 9.49 5.75
CA SER A 146 11.98 8.88 7.06
C SER A 146 11.53 9.80 8.17
N ARG A 147 10.82 9.23 9.15
CA ARG A 147 10.39 9.90 10.39
C ARG A 147 9.61 11.19 10.12
N SER A 148 8.82 11.22 9.06
CA SER A 148 8.19 12.45 8.55
C SER A 148 6.67 12.37 8.64
N THR A 149 6.04 13.51 8.90
CA THR A 149 4.58 13.66 8.89
C THR A 149 4.18 14.49 7.68
N VAL A 150 3.36 13.95 6.79
CA VAL A 150 2.93 14.61 5.56
C VAL A 150 1.42 14.64 5.53
N HIS A 151 0.81 15.82 5.60
CA HIS A 151 -0.61 15.90 5.85
C HIS A 151 -1.27 17.12 5.23
N HIS A 152 -2.59 17.07 5.02
CA HIS A 152 -3.34 18.22 4.53
C HIS A 152 -2.76 18.78 3.21
N ASN A 153 -2.39 17.88 2.28
CA ASN A 153 -1.97 18.22 0.91
C ASN A 153 -3.04 17.70 -0.06
N MET A 154 -3.23 18.30 -1.24
CA MET A 154 -4.35 17.90 -2.11
C MET A 154 -4.05 16.63 -2.90
N TYR A 155 -2.96 16.62 -3.68
CA TYR A 155 -2.75 15.61 -4.71
C TYR A 155 -2.29 14.25 -4.14
N ASN A 156 -1.12 14.19 -3.49
CA ASN A 156 -0.61 13.00 -2.82
C ASN A 156 0.06 13.42 -1.50
N GLY A 157 0.21 12.48 -0.56
CA GLY A 157 1.12 12.67 0.56
C GLY A 157 2.57 12.59 0.12
N ILE A 158 3.06 11.36 -0.09
CA ILE A 158 4.41 11.06 -0.58
C ILE A 158 4.30 10.39 -1.95
N LEU A 159 4.98 10.95 -2.94
CA LEU A 159 5.01 10.45 -4.31
C LEU A 159 6.45 10.24 -4.79
N ILE A 160 6.75 9.01 -5.18
CA ILE A 160 7.92 8.65 -5.97
C ILE A 160 7.43 8.35 -7.38
N SER A 161 7.98 8.99 -8.40
CA SER A 161 7.54 8.77 -9.78
C SER A 161 8.64 9.17 -10.78
N GLY A 162 8.36 9.06 -12.07
CA GLY A 162 9.29 9.45 -13.12
C GLY A 162 8.63 9.56 -14.49
N PRO A 163 9.42 9.80 -15.55
CA PRO A 163 8.93 9.82 -16.92
C PRO A 163 8.42 8.43 -17.30
N TRP A 164 7.09 8.27 -17.26
CA TRP A 164 6.42 7.03 -17.64
C TRP A 164 6.73 6.65 -19.09
N SER A 165 6.99 5.37 -19.33
CA SER A 165 7.27 4.82 -20.65
C SER A 165 6.39 3.61 -20.95
N LYS A 166 5.96 3.50 -22.22
CA LYS A 166 5.26 2.32 -22.74
C LYS A 166 6.20 1.16 -23.08
N VAL A 167 7.52 1.40 -23.09
CA VAL A 167 8.51 0.39 -23.42
C VAL A 167 8.80 -0.42 -22.15
N PRO A 168 8.50 -1.73 -22.14
CA PRO A 168 8.84 -2.57 -20.99
C PRO A 168 10.35 -2.58 -20.75
N GLY A 169 10.75 -2.51 -19.47
CA GLY A 169 12.15 -2.53 -19.04
C GLY A 169 12.73 -1.15 -18.69
N GLY A 170 13.35 -1.10 -17.51
CA GLY A 170 13.93 0.12 -16.94
C GLY A 170 12.91 0.88 -16.08
N TYR A 171 13.40 1.60 -15.08
CA TYR A 171 12.62 2.34 -14.07
C TYR A 171 13.31 3.67 -13.80
N ALA A 172 12.58 4.77 -13.58
CA ALA A 172 13.19 6.06 -13.27
C ALA A 172 13.98 6.02 -11.95
N ASN A 173 13.47 5.28 -10.97
CA ASN A 173 14.04 5.25 -9.63
C ASN A 173 14.58 3.86 -9.26
N GLU A 174 15.49 3.82 -8.28
CA GLU A 174 16.11 2.59 -7.76
C GLU A 174 16.44 2.74 -6.27
N ASP A 175 16.33 1.67 -5.49
CA ASP A 175 16.67 1.65 -4.06
C ASP A 175 16.02 2.79 -3.24
N VAL A 176 14.69 2.78 -3.19
CA VAL A 176 13.88 3.77 -2.48
C VAL A 176 13.39 3.23 -1.14
N THR A 177 13.65 3.93 -0.04
CA THR A 177 13.14 3.59 1.29
C THR A 177 12.25 4.71 1.83
N ILE A 178 11.03 4.35 2.23
CA ILE A 178 10.11 5.21 2.97
C ILE A 178 9.86 4.52 4.31
N ARG A 179 10.28 5.12 5.42
CA ARG A 179 10.23 4.46 6.73
C ARG A 179 9.81 5.37 7.89
N ASP A 180 9.00 4.86 8.82
CA ASP A 180 8.55 5.59 10.00
C ASP A 180 7.79 6.88 9.64
N CYS A 181 7.03 6.89 8.54
CA CYS A 181 6.30 8.06 8.07
C CYS A 181 4.81 7.97 8.41
N VAL A 182 4.19 9.12 8.68
CA VAL A 182 2.73 9.22 8.88
C VAL A 182 2.16 10.14 7.80
N VAL A 183 1.17 9.64 7.06
CA VAL A 183 0.55 10.36 5.94
C VAL A 183 -0.96 10.40 6.08
N HIS A 184 -1.55 11.59 6.19
CA HIS A 184 -2.98 11.69 6.47
C HIS A 184 -3.66 12.96 5.98
N ASP A 185 -4.99 12.90 5.88
CA ASP A 185 -5.82 14.02 5.44
C ASP A 185 -5.37 14.57 4.07
N THR A 186 -5.08 13.67 3.13
CA THR A 186 -4.79 14.03 1.72
C THR A 186 -6.07 13.84 0.89
N PRO A 187 -6.99 14.81 0.80
CA PRO A 187 -8.36 14.55 0.33
C PRO A 187 -8.49 14.20 -1.16
N GLY A 188 -7.51 14.53 -1.99
CA GLY A 188 -7.60 14.45 -3.46
C GLY A 188 -8.13 15.73 -4.08
N ASP A 189 -7.73 15.98 -5.33
CA ASP A 189 -8.20 17.11 -6.12
C ASP A 189 -9.53 16.75 -6.81
N PRO A 190 -10.64 17.42 -6.45
CA PRO A 190 -11.94 17.15 -7.08
C PRO A 190 -12.02 17.54 -8.56
N LEU A 191 -11.05 18.31 -9.08
CA LEU A 191 -10.98 18.72 -10.47
C LEU A 191 -10.06 17.82 -11.31
N TYR A 192 -9.27 16.96 -10.66
CA TYR A 192 -8.38 16.05 -11.36
C TYR A 192 -9.16 14.87 -11.95
N ALA A 193 -8.92 14.61 -13.24
CA ALA A 193 -9.71 13.64 -14.01
C ALA A 193 -9.32 12.17 -13.74
N HIS A 194 -8.19 11.94 -13.07
CA HIS A 194 -7.67 10.65 -12.66
C HIS A 194 -7.59 10.55 -11.13
N HIS A 195 -6.98 9.49 -10.61
CA HIS A 195 -6.81 9.34 -9.18
C HIS A 195 -5.97 10.49 -8.57
N SER A 196 -6.35 10.88 -7.37
CA SER A 196 -5.61 11.77 -6.46
C SER A 196 -6.17 11.56 -5.06
N GLY A 197 -5.42 12.02 -4.06
CA GLY A 197 -5.71 11.82 -2.64
C GLY A 197 -4.99 10.61 -2.07
N ASP A 198 -3.93 10.14 -2.73
CA ASP A 198 -3.15 8.99 -2.29
C ASP A 198 -2.31 9.32 -1.06
N GLY A 199 -2.12 8.34 -0.17
CA GLY A 199 -1.18 8.48 0.94
C GLY A 199 0.27 8.40 0.44
N ILE A 200 0.76 7.18 0.28
CA ILE A 200 2.11 6.88 -0.21
C ILE A 200 2.01 6.11 -1.53
N LEU A 201 2.54 6.68 -2.61
CA LEU A 201 2.65 6.01 -3.91
C LEU A 201 4.12 5.90 -4.32
N VAL A 202 4.57 4.66 -4.57
CA VAL A 202 5.85 4.36 -5.21
C VAL A 202 5.61 3.90 -6.64
N ASP A 203 5.86 4.79 -7.59
CA ASP A 203 5.76 4.55 -9.02
C ASP A 203 7.15 4.51 -9.68
N ASP A 204 7.25 3.77 -10.78
CA ASP A 204 8.40 3.69 -11.68
C ASP A 204 9.74 3.41 -10.97
N THR A 205 9.74 2.42 -10.06
CA THR A 205 10.85 2.14 -9.15
C THR A 205 11.32 0.69 -9.21
N ASP A 206 12.64 0.48 -9.21
CA ASP A 206 13.28 -0.83 -9.12
C ASP A 206 14.00 -1.02 -7.78
N GLY A 207 13.41 -1.78 -6.86
CA GLY A 207 13.90 -1.89 -5.48
C GLY A 207 13.30 -0.81 -4.60
N GLY A 208 12.38 -1.20 -3.73
CA GLY A 208 11.70 -0.29 -2.82
C GLY A 208 11.34 -0.94 -1.50
N LEU A 209 11.38 -0.15 -0.43
CA LEU A 209 10.95 -0.55 0.91
C LEU A 209 10.04 0.52 1.50
N ILE A 210 8.78 0.18 1.74
CA ILE A 210 7.87 0.97 2.57
C ILE A 210 7.71 0.23 3.90
N ASP A 211 8.16 0.83 5.00
CA ASP A 211 8.34 0.12 6.27
C ASP A 211 7.88 0.95 7.47
N HIS A 212 7.07 0.37 8.37
CA HIS A 212 6.60 1.08 9.57
C HIS A 212 5.91 2.43 9.27
N CYS A 213 5.16 2.50 8.17
CA CYS A 213 4.43 3.71 7.79
C CYS A 213 2.94 3.59 8.13
N THR A 214 2.31 4.72 8.43
CA THR A 214 0.87 4.80 8.70
C THR A 214 0.21 5.75 7.71
N ALA A 215 -0.82 5.30 7.00
CA ALA A 215 -1.59 6.13 6.07
C ALA A 215 -3.09 6.11 6.41
N TYR A 216 -3.70 7.26 6.67
CA TYR A 216 -5.12 7.28 7.05
C TYR A 216 -5.89 8.52 6.65
N GLN A 217 -7.22 8.37 6.51
CA GLN A 217 -8.14 9.44 6.10
C GLN A 217 -7.66 10.18 4.84
N ASN A 218 -6.97 9.46 3.95
CA ASN A 218 -6.62 9.97 2.63
C ASN A 218 -7.78 9.73 1.67
N GLY A 219 -7.85 10.53 0.61
CA GLY A 219 -8.93 10.55 -0.36
C GLY A 219 -10.24 11.15 0.14
N GLY A 220 -11.31 10.89 -0.61
CA GLY A 220 -12.69 11.27 -0.26
C GLY A 220 -13.23 12.51 -0.98
N ALA A 221 -12.37 13.35 -1.56
CA ALA A 221 -12.83 14.36 -2.51
C ALA A 221 -13.36 13.69 -3.79
N LYS A 222 -14.42 14.26 -4.34
CA LYS A 222 -15.07 13.72 -5.55
C LYS A 222 -14.34 14.20 -6.81
N GLY A 223 -13.26 13.51 -7.16
CA GLY A 223 -12.55 13.64 -8.44
C GLY A 223 -13.10 12.68 -9.50
N SER A 224 -12.23 11.83 -10.05
CA SER A 224 -12.60 10.77 -11.00
C SER A 224 -13.68 9.84 -10.43
N ARG A 225 -14.54 9.32 -11.32
CA ARG A 225 -15.54 8.29 -10.98
C ARG A 225 -15.02 6.86 -11.12
N LYS A 226 -13.88 6.68 -11.82
CA LYS A 226 -13.40 5.37 -12.29
C LYS A 226 -12.06 4.96 -11.70
N ASP A 227 -11.33 5.92 -11.17
CA ASP A 227 -10.03 5.75 -10.54
C ASP A 227 -10.09 6.52 -9.21
N GLY A 228 -9.55 5.97 -8.14
CA GLY A 228 -9.60 6.54 -6.81
C GLY A 228 -8.32 6.26 -6.03
N PRO A 229 -8.15 6.93 -4.89
CA PRO A 229 -6.90 6.86 -4.14
C PRO A 229 -6.76 5.59 -3.32
N VAL A 230 -5.52 5.25 -2.99
CA VAL A 230 -5.15 4.19 -2.05
C VAL A 230 -4.22 4.74 -0.97
N GLY A 231 -4.30 4.16 0.22
CA GLY A 231 -3.45 4.57 1.36
C GLY A 231 -1.96 4.37 1.10
N ILE A 232 -1.51 3.14 0.81
CA ILE A 232 -0.10 2.81 0.57
C ILE A 232 0.02 1.83 -0.60
N TRP A 233 0.70 2.21 -1.68
CA TRP A 233 0.71 1.38 -2.87
C TRP A 233 1.92 1.60 -3.79
N ALA A 234 2.03 0.70 -4.77
CA ALA A 234 2.99 0.81 -5.85
C ALA A 234 2.32 0.59 -7.21
N ASP A 235 2.83 1.27 -8.24
CA ASP A 235 2.47 1.11 -9.65
C ASP A 235 3.76 0.95 -10.48
N ALA A 236 3.68 0.25 -11.61
CA ALA A 236 4.74 0.13 -12.60
C ALA A 236 6.16 -0.07 -12.02
N SER A 237 6.30 -0.93 -11.01
CA SER A 237 7.50 -1.06 -10.17
C SER A 237 7.96 -2.52 -10.01
N ASN A 238 9.16 -2.74 -9.47
CA ASN A 238 9.72 -4.07 -9.30
C ASN A 238 10.50 -4.18 -7.98
N ARG A 239 10.50 -5.37 -7.36
CA ARG A 239 11.18 -5.62 -6.07
C ARG A 239 10.75 -4.65 -4.96
N ILE A 240 9.45 -4.39 -4.86
CA ILE A 240 8.89 -3.55 -3.80
C ILE A 240 8.52 -4.43 -2.61
N THR A 241 8.94 -4.05 -1.42
CA THR A 241 8.46 -4.64 -0.16
C THR A 241 7.69 -3.58 0.62
N ILE A 242 6.44 -3.89 0.95
CA ILE A 242 5.62 -3.08 1.86
C ILE A 242 5.40 -3.92 3.12
N GLN A 243 5.90 -3.44 4.25
CA GLN A 243 5.84 -4.21 5.49
C GLN A 243 5.68 -3.39 6.77
N PHE A 244 5.09 -4.01 7.80
CA PHE A 244 4.87 -3.40 9.10
C PHE A 244 4.12 -2.07 9.05
N CYS A 245 3.32 -1.86 8.00
CA CYS A 245 2.55 -0.64 7.80
C CYS A 245 1.10 -0.80 8.29
N GLU A 246 0.48 0.34 8.60
CA GLU A 246 -0.95 0.44 8.90
C GLU A 246 -1.63 1.37 7.90
N SER A 247 -2.77 0.97 7.34
CA SER A 247 -3.52 1.79 6.40
C SER A 247 -5.02 1.73 6.68
N TYR A 248 -5.62 2.85 7.07
CA TYR A 248 -6.99 2.82 7.58
C TYR A 248 -7.85 4.04 7.31
N ALA A 249 -9.16 3.80 7.28
CA ALA A 249 -10.17 4.82 7.07
C ALA A 249 -9.90 5.73 5.85
N ASN A 250 -9.18 5.20 4.84
CA ASN A 250 -9.03 5.86 3.56
C ASN A 250 -10.36 5.84 2.83
N ARG A 251 -10.56 6.86 2.00
CA ARG A 251 -11.84 7.24 1.43
C ARG A 251 -11.74 7.35 -0.06
N SER A 252 -12.85 7.16 -0.75
CA SER A 252 -12.95 7.53 -2.17
C SER A 252 -14.19 8.36 -2.38
N GLY A 253 -14.09 9.48 -3.12
CA GLY A 253 -15.26 10.26 -3.51
C GLY A 253 -16.06 9.61 -4.65
N GLY A 254 -15.45 8.64 -5.35
CA GLY A 254 -15.98 7.94 -6.52
C GLY A 254 -16.73 6.65 -6.18
N ASP A 255 -16.75 5.73 -7.15
CA ASP A 255 -17.40 4.42 -7.04
C ASP A 255 -16.39 3.26 -6.89
N THR A 256 -15.08 3.53 -6.97
CA THR A 256 -13.97 2.56 -6.92
C THR A 256 -12.90 2.98 -5.89
N ASP A 257 -11.99 2.04 -5.57
CA ASP A 257 -10.79 2.24 -4.74
C ASP A 257 -11.11 2.73 -3.32
N GLY A 258 -10.28 3.62 -2.76
CA GLY A 258 -10.36 4.02 -1.35
C GLY A 258 -9.86 2.93 -0.41
N GLY A 259 -9.00 2.04 -0.91
CA GLY A 259 -8.46 0.89 -0.19
C GLY A 259 -7.24 1.22 0.66
N GLY A 260 -6.80 0.22 1.44
CA GLY A 260 -5.65 0.34 2.32
C GLY A 260 -4.32 0.20 1.57
N PHE A 261 -4.16 -0.90 0.84
CA PHE A 261 -2.93 -1.24 0.14
C PHE A 261 -3.17 -1.77 -1.28
N ASP A 262 -2.22 -1.50 -2.19
CA ASP A 262 -2.27 -2.02 -3.57
C ASP A 262 -0.88 -2.31 -4.15
N LEU A 263 -0.78 -3.39 -4.92
CA LEU A 263 0.27 -3.66 -5.89
C LEU A 263 -0.38 -3.65 -7.28
N ASP A 264 -0.38 -2.47 -7.91
CA ASP A 264 -1.15 -2.20 -9.12
C ASP A 264 -0.38 -2.58 -10.41
N GLY A 265 -0.91 -2.17 -11.56
CA GLY A 265 -0.45 -2.52 -12.90
C GLY A 265 1.07 -2.45 -13.09
N GLY A 266 1.65 -3.56 -13.52
CA GLY A 266 3.08 -3.64 -13.80
C GLY A 266 3.98 -3.73 -12.57
N VAL A 267 3.41 -3.98 -11.38
CA VAL A 267 4.20 -4.36 -10.21
C VAL A 267 4.61 -5.82 -10.27
N SER A 268 5.91 -6.08 -10.15
CA SER A 268 6.46 -7.45 -10.18
C SER A 268 7.47 -7.76 -9.08
N ASN A 269 7.64 -9.06 -8.77
CA ASN A 269 8.61 -9.58 -7.80
C ASN A 269 8.54 -8.88 -6.44
N SER A 270 7.33 -8.52 -6.01
CA SER A 270 7.08 -7.65 -4.87
C SER A 270 6.35 -8.39 -3.74
N ILE A 271 6.47 -7.87 -2.52
CA ILE A 271 6.00 -8.52 -1.29
C ILE A 271 5.19 -7.51 -0.48
N LEU A 272 3.95 -7.87 -0.16
CA LEU A 272 3.09 -7.21 0.82
C LEU A 272 3.01 -8.12 2.05
N GLN A 273 3.71 -7.76 3.12
CA GLN A 273 3.80 -8.62 4.30
C GLN A 273 3.71 -7.89 5.63
N TYR A 274 3.14 -8.53 6.65
CA TYR A 274 3.11 -7.98 8.01
C TYR A 274 2.39 -6.62 8.11
N ASN A 275 1.37 -6.37 7.31
CA ASN A 275 0.63 -5.12 7.31
C ASN A 275 -0.75 -5.27 7.96
N TYR A 276 -1.28 -4.14 8.46
CA TYR A 276 -2.62 -4.05 9.02
C TYR A 276 -3.47 -3.05 8.23
N SER A 277 -4.56 -3.51 7.65
CA SER A 277 -5.52 -2.69 6.90
C SER A 277 -6.86 -2.71 7.63
N HIS A 278 -7.48 -1.55 7.84
CA HIS A 278 -8.82 -1.54 8.42
C HIS A 278 -9.68 -0.34 8.12
N ASP A 279 -10.99 -0.54 8.23
CA ASP A 279 -12.02 0.48 8.14
C ASP A 279 -11.99 1.32 6.84
N ASN A 280 -11.36 0.84 5.76
CA ASN A 280 -11.27 1.57 4.50
C ASN A 280 -12.59 1.53 3.71
N ASP A 281 -12.87 2.58 2.93
CA ASP A 281 -14.03 2.60 2.01
C ASP A 281 -13.93 1.45 0.99
N GLY A 282 -12.72 1.13 0.54
CA GLY A 282 -12.38 0.07 -0.42
C GLY A 282 -11.67 -1.14 0.21
N VAL A 283 -11.12 -1.99 -0.66
CA VAL A 283 -10.38 -3.23 -0.36
C VAL A 283 -9.22 -3.03 0.63
N GLY A 284 -8.95 -4.06 1.45
CA GLY A 284 -7.84 -4.07 2.39
C GLY A 284 -6.49 -4.22 1.68
N PHE A 285 -6.33 -5.29 0.91
CA PHE A 285 -5.14 -5.61 0.11
C PHE A 285 -5.50 -5.93 -1.34
N LEU A 286 -5.09 -5.06 -2.26
CA LEU A 286 -5.37 -5.17 -3.69
C LEU A 286 -4.12 -5.64 -4.47
N VAL A 287 -4.36 -6.47 -5.47
CA VAL A 287 -3.40 -6.79 -6.53
C VAL A 287 -4.16 -6.69 -7.84
N TRP A 288 -4.06 -5.54 -8.50
CA TRP A 288 -4.89 -5.24 -9.65
C TRP A 288 -4.07 -4.87 -10.87
N ASN A 289 -4.47 -5.33 -12.05
CA ASN A 289 -3.87 -4.91 -13.30
C ASN A 289 -4.87 -4.11 -14.14
N TYR A 290 -4.37 -3.16 -14.93
CA TYR A 290 -5.19 -2.29 -15.76
C TYR A 290 -4.73 -2.24 -17.21
N LYS A 291 -5.58 -1.67 -18.04
CA LYS A 291 -5.31 -1.46 -19.46
C LYS A 291 -4.13 -0.51 -19.64
N TYR A 292 -3.09 -0.97 -20.34
CA TYR A 292 -1.87 -0.22 -20.65
C TYR A 292 -0.82 -0.16 -19.52
N ALA A 293 -0.90 -1.01 -18.50
CA ALA A 293 0.21 -1.21 -17.58
C ALA A 293 1.53 -1.40 -18.35
N GLY A 294 2.55 -0.63 -17.98
CA GLY A 294 3.81 -0.55 -18.73
C GLY A 294 4.68 -1.81 -18.65
N HIS A 295 4.44 -2.64 -17.62
CA HIS A 295 5.12 -3.89 -17.36
C HIS A 295 4.09 -5.00 -17.04
N PRO A 296 4.47 -6.29 -17.10
CA PRO A 296 3.65 -7.36 -16.55
C PRO A 296 3.46 -7.20 -15.03
N LEU A 297 2.27 -7.54 -14.53
CA LEU A 297 2.01 -7.69 -13.10
C LEU A 297 2.20 -9.17 -12.74
N ALA A 298 3.33 -9.51 -12.10
CA ALA A 298 3.65 -10.91 -11.85
C ALA A 298 4.56 -11.17 -10.64
N ASN A 299 4.54 -12.40 -10.14
CA ASN A 299 5.47 -12.91 -9.10
C ASN A 299 5.37 -12.14 -7.77
N ASN A 300 4.16 -11.74 -7.37
CA ASN A 300 3.95 -11.01 -6.12
C ASN A 300 3.48 -11.93 -5.01
N ILE A 301 3.86 -11.60 -3.78
CA ILE A 301 3.56 -12.34 -2.56
C ILE A 301 2.75 -11.46 -1.61
N ILE A 302 1.67 -12.00 -1.06
CA ILE A 302 0.80 -11.35 -0.08
C ILE A 302 0.72 -12.30 1.11
N ARG A 303 1.39 -11.96 2.22
CA ARG A 303 1.53 -12.89 3.35
C ARG A 303 1.51 -12.27 4.73
N TYR A 304 1.02 -13.00 5.72
CA TYR A 304 1.06 -12.58 7.13
C TYR A 304 0.50 -11.18 7.35
N ASN A 305 -0.51 -10.78 6.57
CA ASN A 305 -1.21 -9.52 6.76
C ASN A 305 -2.55 -9.74 7.49
N LEU A 306 -3.05 -8.68 8.14
CA LEU A 306 -4.39 -8.62 8.73
C LEU A 306 -5.21 -7.54 8.03
N THR A 307 -6.40 -7.89 7.56
CA THR A 307 -7.41 -6.93 7.08
C THR A 307 -8.67 -7.05 7.92
N GLU A 308 -9.20 -5.92 8.39
CA GLU A 308 -10.35 -5.84 9.27
C GLU A 308 -11.36 -4.77 8.81
N ASN A 309 -12.60 -5.17 8.55
CA ASN A 309 -13.71 -4.24 8.26
C ASN A 309 -13.43 -3.28 7.07
N ASP A 310 -12.62 -3.71 6.11
CA ASP A 310 -12.42 -3.05 4.82
C ASP A 310 -13.58 -3.35 3.86
N GLY A 311 -13.69 -2.61 2.75
CA GLY A 311 -14.75 -2.77 1.74
C GLY A 311 -16.08 -2.12 2.13
N ARG A 312 -16.01 -1.02 2.89
CA ARG A 312 -17.16 -0.40 3.57
C ARG A 312 -18.07 0.44 2.69
N LYS A 313 -17.69 0.73 1.46
CA LYS A 313 -18.44 1.64 0.57
C LYS A 313 -18.71 1.07 -0.81
N HIS A 314 -17.72 0.44 -1.44
CA HIS A 314 -17.75 0.14 -2.87
C HIS A 314 -18.16 -1.30 -3.19
N PHE A 315 -18.68 -1.49 -4.40
CA PHE A 315 -18.75 -2.80 -5.03
C PHE A 315 -17.51 -2.95 -5.91
N CYS A 316 -16.68 -3.97 -5.68
CA CYS A 316 -15.57 -4.28 -6.58
C CYS A 316 -15.95 -5.40 -7.55
N GLY A 317 -15.29 -5.40 -8.71
CA GLY A 317 -15.62 -6.29 -9.82
C GLY A 317 -15.44 -5.64 -11.19
N SER A 318 -14.76 -6.34 -12.09
CA SER A 318 -14.59 -5.94 -13.49
C SER A 318 -15.77 -6.43 -14.34
N GLY A 319 -16.86 -5.68 -14.43
CA GLY A 319 -17.96 -6.11 -15.31
C GLY A 319 -19.09 -5.11 -15.51
N GLU A 320 -19.11 -4.44 -16.66
CA GLU A 320 -20.33 -3.93 -17.27
C GLU A 320 -20.93 -5.05 -18.15
N ILE A 321 -22.09 -5.62 -17.76
CA ILE A 321 -22.92 -6.36 -18.71
C ILE A 321 -24.10 -5.46 -19.11
N ARG A 322 -24.33 -5.36 -20.42
CA ARG A 322 -25.57 -4.77 -20.97
C ARG A 322 -26.45 -5.89 -21.48
N VAL A 323 -27.70 -5.94 -21.02
CA VAL A 323 -28.76 -6.76 -21.64
C VAL A 323 -29.80 -5.78 -22.20
N GLY A 324 -29.75 -5.55 -23.52
CA GLY A 324 -30.56 -4.51 -24.17
C GLY A 324 -30.15 -3.08 -23.77
N THR A 325 -31.13 -2.19 -23.58
CA THR A 325 -30.92 -0.80 -23.10
C THR A 325 -30.85 -0.69 -21.58
N GLN A 326 -31.07 -1.79 -20.85
CA GLN A 326 -30.94 -1.82 -19.39
C GLN A 326 -29.49 -2.14 -18.99
N LYS A 327 -28.94 -1.26 -18.16
CA LYS A 327 -27.69 -1.49 -17.43
C LYS A 327 -27.99 -2.54 -16.35
N ILE A 328 -27.53 -3.77 -16.57
CA ILE A 328 -27.47 -4.79 -15.53
C ILE A 328 -26.01 -4.91 -15.14
N THR A 329 -25.59 -4.07 -14.20
CA THR A 329 -24.27 -4.20 -13.61
C THR A 329 -24.12 -5.62 -13.06
N HIS A 330 -22.94 -6.22 -13.26
CA HIS A 330 -22.58 -7.50 -12.62
C HIS A 330 -22.36 -7.32 -11.10
N SER A 331 -23.08 -6.39 -10.44
CA SER A 331 -22.67 -5.73 -9.20
C SER A 331 -23.65 -5.87 -8.02
N ASN A 332 -24.52 -6.88 -7.98
CA ASN A 332 -25.62 -6.89 -7.01
C ASN A 332 -25.57 -8.02 -5.97
N LEU A 333 -24.44 -8.70 -5.77
CA LEU A 333 -24.37 -9.70 -4.70
C LEU A 333 -23.29 -9.41 -3.65
N PHE A 334 -22.08 -8.99 -4.04
CA PHE A 334 -20.99 -8.82 -3.07
C PHE A 334 -20.18 -7.55 -3.32
N ASN A 335 -19.73 -6.92 -2.24
CA ASN A 335 -18.81 -5.80 -2.27
C ASN A 335 -17.36 -6.26 -2.49
N CYS A 336 -16.47 -5.28 -2.53
CA CYS A 336 -15.03 -5.48 -2.46
C CYS A 336 -14.63 -6.58 -1.46
N GLY A 337 -13.73 -7.44 -1.93
CA GLY A 337 -13.00 -8.38 -1.09
C GLY A 337 -12.10 -7.63 -0.10
N SER A 338 -11.83 -8.25 1.04
CA SER A 338 -10.78 -7.77 1.93
C SER A 338 -9.39 -8.02 1.33
N ILE A 339 -9.23 -9.11 0.57
CA ILE A 339 -8.10 -9.36 -0.34
C ILE A 339 -8.65 -9.56 -1.76
N GLU A 340 -8.09 -8.84 -2.73
CA GLU A 340 -8.49 -8.92 -4.14
C GLU A 340 -7.30 -9.18 -5.07
N VAL A 341 -7.49 -10.08 -6.03
CA VAL A 341 -6.52 -10.35 -7.09
C VAL A 341 -7.22 -10.37 -8.44
N GLY A 342 -6.76 -9.56 -9.39
CA GLY A 342 -7.31 -9.61 -10.74
C GLY A 342 -6.87 -8.50 -11.69
N THR A 343 -7.69 -8.29 -12.71
CA THR A 343 -7.36 -7.38 -13.81
C THR A 343 -8.60 -6.83 -14.49
N HIS A 344 -8.64 -5.53 -14.78
CA HIS A 344 -9.69 -4.93 -15.59
C HIS A 344 -9.14 -4.39 -16.90
N HIS A 345 -9.50 -5.04 -18.01
CA HIS A 345 -9.05 -4.67 -19.37
C HIS A 345 -7.52 -4.69 -19.56
N GLY A 346 -6.77 -5.19 -18.57
CA GLY A 346 -5.33 -5.39 -18.62
C GLY A 346 -4.94 -6.77 -19.12
N ALA A 347 -3.64 -7.06 -19.05
CA ALA A 347 -3.12 -8.41 -19.24
C ALA A 347 -3.50 -9.30 -18.03
N PRO A 348 -3.43 -10.64 -18.15
CA PRO A 348 -3.53 -11.52 -16.99
C PRO A 348 -2.57 -11.09 -15.88
N VAL A 349 -3.00 -11.25 -14.64
CA VAL A 349 -2.08 -11.28 -13.51
C VAL A 349 -1.48 -12.69 -13.41
N GLU A 350 -0.18 -12.79 -13.13
CA GLU A 350 0.56 -14.05 -13.17
C GLU A 350 1.33 -14.34 -11.86
N ASN A 351 1.34 -15.60 -11.42
CA ASN A 351 2.19 -16.09 -10.32
C ASN A 351 2.01 -15.30 -9.01
N ILE A 352 0.77 -15.18 -8.53
CA ILE A 352 0.48 -14.51 -7.26
C ILE A 352 0.31 -15.55 -6.16
N ALA A 353 1.05 -15.37 -5.07
CA ALA A 353 0.98 -16.23 -3.89
C ALA A 353 0.36 -15.46 -2.72
N VAL A 354 -0.84 -15.85 -2.32
CA VAL A 354 -1.57 -15.28 -1.17
C VAL A 354 -1.59 -16.32 -0.06
N TYR A 355 -0.83 -16.14 1.02
CA TYR A 355 -0.81 -17.15 2.08
C TYR A 355 -0.62 -16.62 3.48
N ASN A 356 -1.11 -17.37 4.46
CA ASN A 356 -0.97 -16.99 5.87
C ASN A 356 -1.48 -15.57 6.18
N ASN A 357 -2.48 -15.07 5.47
CA ASN A 357 -3.17 -13.83 5.85
C ASN A 357 -4.35 -14.15 6.75
N THR A 358 -4.78 -13.17 7.55
CA THR A 358 -6.04 -13.23 8.29
C THR A 358 -6.98 -12.14 7.79
N VAL A 359 -8.20 -12.54 7.47
CA VAL A 359 -9.26 -11.68 6.95
C VAL A 359 -10.42 -11.66 7.94
N LEU A 360 -10.86 -10.46 8.31
CA LEU A 360 -12.05 -10.19 9.10
C LEU A 360 -13.02 -9.32 8.28
N ALA A 361 -13.87 -9.95 7.49
CA ALA A 361 -14.82 -9.28 6.61
C ALA A 361 -16.19 -9.16 7.27
N THR A 362 -16.56 -7.94 7.69
CA THR A 362 -17.85 -7.70 8.36
C THR A 362 -18.70 -6.68 7.60
N LYS A 363 -20.01 -6.86 7.64
CA LYS A 363 -20.98 -5.98 7.00
C LYS A 363 -20.96 -4.58 7.61
N HIS A 364 -21.07 -3.58 6.75
CA HIS A 364 -21.21 -2.18 7.17
C HIS A 364 -22.43 -1.51 6.52
N GLY A 365 -23.52 -1.31 7.27
CA GLY A 365 -24.77 -0.82 6.67
C GLY A 365 -25.28 -1.82 5.62
N ASP A 366 -25.49 -1.39 4.38
CA ASP A 366 -25.92 -2.28 3.27
C ASP A 366 -24.75 -2.94 2.51
N ARG A 367 -23.52 -2.77 3.02
CA ARG A 367 -22.27 -3.14 2.36
C ARG A 367 -21.79 -4.51 2.88
N ILE A 368 -21.74 -5.50 1.99
CA ILE A 368 -21.45 -6.90 2.31
C ILE A 368 -20.11 -7.29 1.67
N PRO A 369 -18.97 -7.16 2.40
CA PRO A 369 -17.66 -7.51 1.86
C PRO A 369 -17.51 -9.01 1.62
N THR A 370 -16.64 -9.35 0.68
CA THR A 370 -16.15 -10.71 0.48
C THR A 370 -14.88 -10.93 1.29
N GLY A 371 -14.59 -12.15 1.73
CA GLY A 371 -13.29 -12.46 2.33
C GLY A 371 -12.13 -12.31 1.33
N ILE A 372 -12.03 -13.26 0.40
CA ILE A 372 -11.06 -13.23 -0.70
C ILE A 372 -11.79 -13.24 -2.04
N TRP A 373 -11.44 -12.30 -2.93
CA TRP A 373 -12.03 -12.22 -4.26
C TRP A 373 -10.95 -12.34 -5.35
N VAL A 374 -11.19 -13.22 -6.32
CA VAL A 374 -10.36 -13.38 -7.52
C VAL A 374 -11.26 -13.18 -8.73
N GLY A 375 -10.98 -12.12 -9.48
CA GLY A 375 -11.82 -11.74 -10.60
C GLY A 375 -11.02 -11.06 -11.69
N GLY A 376 -11.72 -10.39 -12.57
CA GLY A 376 -11.08 -9.81 -13.74
C GLY A 376 -11.44 -10.50 -15.04
N GLY A 377 -11.03 -9.85 -16.12
CA GLY A 377 -10.80 -10.52 -17.40
C GLY A 377 -9.51 -9.99 -17.99
N PRO A 378 -8.61 -10.80 -18.58
CA PRO A 378 -8.66 -12.25 -18.89
C PRO A 378 -8.50 -13.22 -17.68
N ILE A 379 -8.31 -14.52 -17.95
CA ILE A 379 -8.02 -15.55 -16.94
C ILE A 379 -6.66 -15.24 -16.29
N ASN A 380 -6.63 -15.09 -14.97
CA ASN A 380 -5.38 -14.94 -14.21
C ASN A 380 -4.67 -16.29 -14.12
N LEU A 381 -3.33 -16.28 -14.09
CA LEU A 381 -2.51 -17.48 -14.21
C LEU A 381 -1.73 -17.74 -12.93
N ASN A 382 -1.76 -18.99 -12.46
CA ASN A 382 -0.98 -19.45 -11.31
C ASN A 382 -1.21 -18.59 -10.04
N ILE A 383 -2.48 -18.35 -9.73
CA ILE A 383 -2.91 -17.70 -8.49
C ILE A 383 -3.06 -18.78 -7.42
N THR A 384 -2.27 -18.70 -6.36
CA THR A 384 -2.31 -19.70 -5.29
C THR A 384 -2.68 -19.06 -3.96
N ILE A 385 -3.65 -19.65 -3.27
CA ILE A 385 -4.23 -19.12 -2.03
C ILE A 385 -4.13 -20.22 -0.98
N ARG A 386 -3.24 -20.09 0.01
CA ARG A 386 -2.94 -21.17 0.96
C ARG A 386 -2.80 -20.73 2.40
N ASN A 387 -3.16 -21.58 3.36
CA ASN A 387 -2.99 -21.31 4.80
C ASN A 387 -3.57 -19.95 5.27
N ASN A 388 -4.52 -19.34 4.56
CA ASN A 388 -5.18 -18.12 5.02
C ASN A 388 -6.30 -18.46 6.00
N LEU A 389 -6.58 -17.56 6.94
CA LEU A 389 -7.76 -17.59 7.79
C LEU A 389 -8.76 -16.54 7.28
N VAL A 390 -9.92 -16.97 6.83
CA VAL A 390 -10.99 -16.10 6.34
C VAL A 390 -12.20 -16.18 7.25
N ILE A 391 -12.50 -15.06 7.91
CA ILE A 391 -13.65 -14.93 8.82
C ILE A 391 -14.61 -13.91 8.23
N THR A 392 -15.88 -14.28 8.12
CA THR A 392 -16.98 -13.36 7.82
C THR A 392 -18.00 -13.32 8.95
N ASP A 393 -18.79 -12.26 9.01
CA ASP A 393 -19.99 -12.21 9.85
C ASP A 393 -21.16 -13.07 9.32
N GLY A 394 -20.91 -13.87 8.26
CA GLY A 394 -21.86 -14.74 7.61
C GLY A 394 -22.85 -14.08 6.66
N THR A 395 -22.81 -12.75 6.51
CA THR A 395 -23.63 -12.03 5.53
C THR A 395 -23.03 -12.10 4.12
N GLY A 396 -21.70 -12.13 4.05
CA GLY A 396 -20.92 -12.21 2.82
C GLY A 396 -20.23 -13.56 2.61
N PRO A 397 -19.80 -13.86 1.38
CA PRO A 397 -19.12 -15.08 1.02
C PRO A 397 -17.67 -15.03 1.53
N LEU A 398 -17.17 -16.20 1.90
CA LEU A 398 -15.78 -16.38 2.31
C LEU A 398 -14.85 -16.19 1.11
N VAL A 399 -15.25 -16.72 -0.04
CA VAL A 399 -14.49 -16.66 -1.29
C VAL A 399 -15.42 -16.36 -2.45
N VAL A 400 -14.95 -15.52 -3.37
CA VAL A 400 -15.52 -15.37 -4.70
C VAL A 400 -14.40 -15.55 -5.74
N ALA A 401 -14.54 -16.53 -6.60
CA ALA A 401 -13.75 -16.65 -7.82
C ALA A 401 -14.69 -16.51 -9.03
N GLU A 402 -14.51 -15.45 -9.82
CA GLU A 402 -15.40 -15.14 -10.94
C GLU A 402 -15.40 -16.23 -12.01
N LYS A 403 -16.48 -16.28 -12.79
CA LYS A 403 -16.64 -17.24 -13.88
C LYS A 403 -15.49 -17.15 -14.87
N GLY A 404 -14.85 -18.30 -15.14
CA GLY A 404 -13.75 -18.42 -16.10
C GLY A 404 -12.35 -18.30 -15.46
N GLN A 405 -12.26 -17.93 -14.18
CA GLN A 405 -10.99 -17.93 -13.45
C GLN A 405 -10.59 -19.37 -13.10
N THR A 406 -9.90 -20.05 -14.03
CA THR A 406 -9.43 -21.44 -13.87
C THR A 406 -7.99 -21.54 -13.38
N GLY A 407 -7.23 -20.45 -13.41
CA GLY A 407 -5.83 -20.41 -12.94
C GLY A 407 -5.68 -20.13 -11.45
N VAL A 408 -6.72 -20.40 -10.65
CA VAL A 408 -6.74 -20.18 -9.18
C VAL A 408 -6.81 -21.51 -8.42
N LEU A 409 -6.03 -21.63 -7.35
CA LEU A 409 -5.96 -22.84 -6.52
C LEU A 409 -5.94 -22.48 -5.03
N PHE A 410 -6.91 -23.02 -4.28
CA PHE A 410 -7.09 -22.89 -2.84
C PHE A 410 -6.67 -24.18 -2.12
N GLN A 411 -5.75 -24.10 -1.14
CA GLN A 411 -5.29 -25.27 -0.40
C GLN A 411 -4.88 -24.93 1.04
N GLY A 412 -5.46 -25.62 2.02
CA GLY A 412 -5.05 -25.49 3.43
C GLY A 412 -5.59 -24.23 4.10
N ASN A 413 -6.60 -23.56 3.53
CA ASN A 413 -7.18 -22.38 4.15
C ASN A 413 -8.21 -22.77 5.23
N ALA A 414 -8.37 -21.91 6.23
CA ALA A 414 -9.42 -22.01 7.23
C ALA A 414 -10.50 -20.95 6.98
N TYR A 415 -11.75 -21.36 7.16
CA TYR A 415 -12.93 -20.57 6.88
C TYR A 415 -13.84 -20.54 8.10
N TRP A 416 -14.43 -19.39 8.40
CA TRP A 416 -15.44 -19.27 9.44
C TRP A 416 -16.48 -18.20 9.12
N ALA A 417 -17.75 -18.57 9.15
CA ALA A 417 -18.87 -17.66 8.99
C ALA A 417 -19.61 -17.61 10.33
N GLN A 418 -19.48 -16.52 11.07
CA GLN A 418 -19.91 -16.46 12.47
C GLN A 418 -21.40 -16.76 12.64
N GLY A 419 -21.74 -17.92 13.22
CA GLY A 419 -23.14 -18.33 13.43
C GLY A 419 -23.91 -18.66 12.15
N HIS A 420 -23.22 -18.80 11.02
CA HIS A 420 -23.81 -18.99 9.70
C HIS A 420 -23.17 -20.16 8.95
N SER A 421 -23.81 -20.58 7.84
CA SER A 421 -23.29 -21.64 6.99
C SER A 421 -22.16 -21.15 6.10
N PHE A 422 -21.29 -22.08 5.70
CA PHE A 422 -20.29 -21.87 4.66
C PHE A 422 -20.93 -21.31 3.39
N LEU A 423 -20.27 -20.33 2.75
CA LEU A 423 -20.66 -19.80 1.45
C LEU A 423 -19.42 -19.42 0.65
N VAL A 424 -19.29 -20.03 -0.53
CA VAL A 424 -18.28 -19.68 -1.54
C VAL A 424 -18.97 -19.59 -2.90
N SER A 425 -18.59 -18.60 -3.70
CA SER A 425 -18.94 -18.52 -5.12
C SER A 425 -17.71 -18.86 -5.94
N TYR A 426 -17.74 -19.95 -6.71
CA TYR A 426 -16.59 -20.38 -7.52
C TYR A 426 -17.05 -20.69 -8.94
N GLY A 427 -16.47 -20.00 -9.93
CA GLY A 427 -16.82 -20.20 -11.33
C GLY A 427 -18.26 -19.79 -11.69
N GLY A 428 -18.90 -18.96 -10.85
CA GLY A 428 -20.31 -18.58 -10.97
C GLY A 428 -21.30 -19.58 -10.35
N ILE A 429 -20.83 -20.56 -9.58
CA ILE A 429 -21.65 -21.51 -8.82
C ILE A 429 -21.47 -21.25 -7.33
N GLU A 430 -22.57 -21.19 -6.58
CA GLU A 430 -22.54 -21.10 -5.12
C GLU A 430 -22.43 -22.48 -4.47
N TYR A 431 -21.52 -22.60 -3.50
CA TYR A 431 -21.31 -23.77 -2.67
C TYR A 431 -21.63 -23.42 -1.22
N ARG A 432 -22.49 -24.20 -0.58
CA ARG A 432 -22.98 -23.96 0.80
C ARG A 432 -22.38 -24.89 1.85
N ASP A 433 -21.46 -25.74 1.42
CA ASP A 433 -20.66 -26.60 2.28
C ASP A 433 -19.32 -26.93 1.60
N LEU A 434 -18.28 -27.10 2.42
CA LEU A 434 -16.91 -27.31 1.97
C LEU A 434 -16.73 -28.65 1.24
N ALA A 435 -17.46 -29.70 1.65
CA ALA A 435 -17.34 -31.03 1.05
C ALA A 435 -17.84 -31.06 -0.40
N THR A 436 -18.96 -30.41 -0.68
CA THR A 436 -19.51 -30.27 -2.03
C THR A 436 -18.59 -29.42 -2.91
N TRP A 437 -18.03 -28.32 -2.37
CA TRP A 437 -17.07 -27.51 -3.11
C TRP A 437 -15.85 -28.32 -3.54
N ARG A 438 -15.25 -29.08 -2.61
CA ARG A 438 -14.16 -30.02 -2.89
C ARG A 438 -14.53 -31.04 -3.96
N ALA A 439 -15.63 -31.76 -3.75
CA ALA A 439 -16.03 -32.87 -4.63
C ALA A 439 -16.28 -32.43 -6.08
N GLN A 440 -16.78 -31.21 -6.29
CA GLN A 440 -17.13 -30.72 -7.63
C GLN A 440 -16.00 -29.94 -8.32
N THR A 441 -15.06 -29.37 -7.56
CA THR A 441 -14.05 -28.46 -8.12
C THR A 441 -12.61 -28.92 -7.92
N GLY A 442 -12.36 -29.83 -6.98
CA GLY A 442 -11.01 -30.21 -6.54
C GLY A 442 -10.30 -29.15 -5.70
N GLN A 443 -10.91 -27.98 -5.46
CA GLN A 443 -10.36 -26.97 -4.55
C GLN A 443 -10.29 -27.51 -3.12
N GLU A 444 -9.37 -27.00 -2.31
CA GLU A 444 -9.14 -27.46 -0.94
C GLU A 444 -8.84 -28.97 -0.88
N THR A 445 -8.08 -29.47 -1.87
CA THR A 445 -7.49 -30.81 -1.89
C THR A 445 -6.01 -30.76 -2.27
N LEU A 446 -5.23 -31.72 -1.77
CA LEU A 446 -3.82 -31.93 -2.10
C LEU A 446 -3.53 -33.43 -2.12
N ASP A 447 -2.98 -33.94 -3.23
CA ASP A 447 -2.66 -35.36 -3.41
C ASP A 447 -3.83 -36.32 -3.07
N GLY A 448 -5.05 -35.92 -3.45
CA GLY A 448 -6.27 -36.68 -3.21
C GLY A 448 -6.75 -36.66 -1.75
N LYS A 449 -6.13 -35.86 -0.88
CA LYS A 449 -6.57 -35.63 0.50
C LYS A 449 -7.25 -34.27 0.62
N ASP A 450 -8.30 -34.24 1.41
CA ASP A 450 -8.93 -32.99 1.84
C ASP A 450 -7.93 -32.15 2.64
N VAL A 451 -7.76 -30.88 2.26
CA VAL A 451 -6.99 -29.87 2.99
C VAL A 451 -7.86 -28.65 3.24
N GLY A 452 -7.56 -27.85 4.25
CA GLY A 452 -8.40 -26.73 4.67
C GLY A 452 -9.60 -27.14 5.52
N MET A 453 -10.32 -26.16 6.05
CA MET A 453 -11.33 -26.41 7.08
C MET A 453 -12.38 -25.30 7.17
N PHE A 454 -13.59 -25.69 7.57
CA PHE A 454 -14.63 -24.77 8.01
C PHE A 454 -14.90 -25.01 9.50
N VAL A 455 -14.34 -24.17 10.37
CA VAL A 455 -14.31 -24.38 11.82
C VAL A 455 -14.20 -23.05 12.56
N ASP A 456 -14.73 -23.00 13.79
CA ASP A 456 -14.48 -21.86 14.68
C ASP A 456 -12.98 -21.76 14.97
N PRO A 457 -12.32 -20.65 14.61
CA PRO A 457 -10.88 -20.52 14.73
C PRO A 457 -10.42 -20.32 16.17
N HIS A 458 -11.34 -20.11 17.14
CA HIS A 458 -11.02 -19.78 18.53
C HIS A 458 -9.99 -18.66 18.63
N VAL A 459 -10.35 -17.47 18.14
CA VAL A 459 -9.48 -16.28 18.17
C VAL A 459 -9.82 -15.37 19.35
N GLY A 460 -8.80 -14.68 19.86
CA GLY A 460 -8.97 -13.63 20.86
C GLY A 460 -9.83 -12.47 20.34
N PRO A 461 -10.31 -11.59 21.24
CA PRO A 461 -11.17 -10.48 20.85
C PRO A 461 -10.48 -9.58 19.82
N ILE A 462 -11.24 -9.25 18.78
CA ILE A 462 -10.89 -8.24 17.79
C ILE A 462 -11.04 -6.86 18.46
N PRO A 463 -10.01 -5.99 18.49
CA PRO A 463 -10.16 -4.67 19.07
C PRO A 463 -11.12 -3.85 18.22
N MET A 464 -12.32 -3.56 18.73
CA MET A 464 -13.22 -2.64 18.06
C MET A 464 -12.67 -1.21 18.10
N GLN A 465 -12.45 -0.63 16.92
CA GLN A 465 -12.29 0.80 16.62
C GLN A 465 -11.21 1.61 17.37
N GLY A 466 -10.24 2.13 16.59
CA GLY A 466 -9.70 3.48 16.83
C GLY A 466 -8.52 3.65 17.78
N ALA A 467 -7.70 2.61 18.03
CA ALA A 467 -6.43 2.80 18.72
C ALA A 467 -5.29 2.95 17.69
N PRO A 468 -4.70 4.15 17.51
CA PRO A 468 -3.57 4.33 16.60
C PRO A 468 -2.37 3.47 17.03
N VAL A 469 -1.66 2.91 16.05
CA VAL A 469 -0.36 2.27 16.24
C VAL A 469 0.60 3.24 16.92
N GLY A 470 1.06 2.89 18.13
CA GLY A 470 2.16 3.60 18.77
C GLY A 470 3.45 3.45 17.96
N ALA A 471 4.46 4.29 18.22
CA ALA A 471 5.72 4.44 17.48
C ALA A 471 6.64 3.17 17.36
N ARG A 472 6.12 1.96 17.57
CA ARG A 472 6.79 0.67 17.38
C ARG A 472 6.03 -0.29 16.45
N GLY A 473 5.22 0.22 15.54
CA GLY A 473 4.74 -0.54 14.39
C GLY A 473 3.53 -1.45 14.62
N PHE A 474 2.98 -1.58 15.83
CA PHE A 474 1.64 -2.13 16.05
C PHE A 474 1.00 -1.51 17.30
N PRO A 475 -0.33 -1.40 17.39
CA PRO A 475 -0.98 -1.02 18.64
C PRO A 475 -0.68 -2.10 19.67
N SER A 476 -0.23 -1.72 20.86
CA SER A 476 -0.17 -2.63 22.01
C SER A 476 -1.54 -3.19 22.41
N SER A 477 -2.60 -2.78 21.73
CA SER A 477 -4.00 -3.18 21.91
C SER A 477 -4.48 -4.25 20.94
N LEU A 478 -3.72 -4.65 19.89
CA LEU A 478 -4.13 -5.80 19.08
C LEU A 478 -4.05 -7.07 19.92
N SER A 479 -5.22 -7.48 20.39
CA SER A 479 -5.43 -8.69 21.19
C SER A 479 -5.83 -9.87 20.30
N PHE A 480 -5.71 -9.73 18.97
CA PHE A 480 -6.04 -10.79 18.03
C PHE A 480 -4.89 -11.80 17.94
N HIS A 481 -5.18 -13.02 18.38
CA HIS A 481 -4.27 -14.16 18.38
C HIS A 481 -5.09 -15.45 18.41
N LEU A 482 -4.48 -16.58 18.03
CA LEU A 482 -5.08 -17.89 18.23
C LEU A 482 -5.12 -18.20 19.74
N LEU A 483 -6.30 -18.56 20.26
CA LEU A 483 -6.44 -18.98 21.65
C LEU A 483 -5.93 -20.41 21.82
N SER A 484 -5.62 -20.77 23.08
CA SER A 484 -5.29 -22.14 23.45
C SER A 484 -6.39 -23.11 23.01
N GLY A 485 -6.02 -24.16 22.28
CA GLY A 485 -6.96 -25.14 21.73
C GLY A 485 -7.64 -24.70 20.43
N SER A 486 -7.15 -23.63 19.78
CA SER A 486 -7.55 -23.32 18.42
C SER A 486 -7.24 -24.48 17.46
N PRO A 487 -8.16 -24.84 16.56
CA PRO A 487 -7.93 -25.89 15.55
C PRO A 487 -6.94 -25.46 14.47
N LEU A 488 -6.49 -24.20 14.48
CA LEU A 488 -5.58 -23.64 13.48
C LEU A 488 -4.11 -23.80 13.84
N VAL A 489 -3.84 -24.16 15.10
CA VAL A 489 -2.48 -24.42 15.60
C VAL A 489 -1.96 -25.72 14.99
N ASP A 490 -0.74 -25.69 14.46
CA ASP A 490 -0.06 -26.80 13.78
C ASP A 490 -0.85 -27.39 12.59
N ALA A 491 -1.78 -26.63 12.02
CA ALA A 491 -2.71 -27.11 10.99
C ALA A 491 -2.39 -26.64 9.57
N GLY A 492 -1.43 -25.73 9.43
CA GLY A 492 -0.97 -25.17 8.16
C GLY A 492 -0.12 -26.14 7.35
N LEU A 493 -0.25 -26.08 6.04
CA LEU A 493 0.61 -26.81 5.12
C LEU A 493 2.05 -26.29 5.20
N ASN A 494 3.05 -27.17 5.17
CA ASN A 494 4.45 -26.77 5.06
C ASN A 494 4.77 -26.37 3.60
N LEU A 495 4.48 -25.10 3.29
CA LEU A 495 4.56 -24.59 1.92
C LEU A 495 5.98 -24.66 1.33
N HIS A 496 7.02 -24.57 2.16
CA HIS A 496 8.39 -24.72 1.72
C HIS A 496 8.68 -26.13 1.21
N SER A 497 8.40 -27.15 2.03
CA SER A 497 8.66 -28.55 1.64
C SER A 497 7.75 -29.06 0.51
N MET A 498 6.51 -28.56 0.45
CA MET A 498 5.50 -29.06 -0.49
C MET A 498 5.53 -28.34 -1.85
N PHE A 499 5.86 -27.05 -1.86
CA PHE A 499 5.73 -26.20 -3.04
C PHE A 499 6.97 -25.34 -3.33
N GLY A 500 8.01 -25.41 -2.51
CA GLY A 500 9.19 -24.54 -2.63
C GLY A 500 8.92 -23.07 -2.32
N VAL A 501 7.79 -22.77 -1.65
CA VAL A 501 7.40 -21.39 -1.29
C VAL A 501 8.15 -20.98 -0.03
N ASP A 502 8.87 -19.86 -0.08
CA ASP A 502 9.46 -19.24 1.09
C ASP A 502 8.37 -18.58 1.93
N VAL A 503 8.14 -19.08 3.15
CA VAL A 503 7.17 -18.52 4.11
C VAL A 503 7.79 -17.46 5.03
N GLY A 504 9.09 -17.22 4.94
CA GLY A 504 9.81 -16.34 5.87
C GLY A 504 10.10 -17.01 7.20
N SER A 505 10.52 -16.21 8.19
CA SER A 505 10.94 -16.70 9.51
C SER A 505 10.04 -16.25 10.65
N ARG A 506 9.02 -15.42 10.37
CA ARG A 506 8.16 -14.82 11.37
C ARG A 506 6.72 -14.59 10.90
N ASP A 507 5.80 -14.50 11.86
CA ASP A 507 4.41 -14.08 11.70
C ASP A 507 4.24 -12.54 11.77
N LEU A 508 2.99 -12.05 11.75
CA LEU A 508 2.65 -10.62 11.84
C LEU A 508 3.18 -9.97 13.14
N TRP A 509 3.24 -10.71 14.26
CA TRP A 509 3.75 -10.21 15.54
C TRP A 509 5.27 -10.30 15.68
N GLY A 510 5.96 -10.79 14.66
CA GLY A 510 7.39 -11.04 14.71
C GLY A 510 7.75 -12.27 15.55
N THR A 511 6.79 -13.14 15.91
CA THR A 511 7.01 -14.45 16.50
C THR A 511 7.71 -15.35 15.49
N LEU A 512 8.70 -16.14 15.91
CA LEU A 512 9.39 -17.06 14.99
C LEU A 512 8.45 -18.20 14.59
N ILE A 513 8.49 -18.62 13.33
CA ILE A 513 7.64 -19.71 12.82
C ILE A 513 8.48 -20.92 12.37
N PRO A 514 8.00 -22.16 12.55
CA PRO A 514 6.92 -22.51 13.48
C PRO A 514 7.40 -22.51 14.95
N GLN A 515 6.49 -22.38 15.91
CA GLN A 515 6.71 -22.64 17.34
C GLN A 515 6.30 -24.08 17.72
N GLY A 516 5.30 -24.63 17.04
CA GLY A 516 4.81 -25.98 17.26
C GLY A 516 5.48 -27.05 16.40
N GLN A 517 4.74 -28.12 16.10
CA GLN A 517 5.20 -29.21 15.22
C GLN A 517 5.04 -28.88 13.73
N ALA A 518 4.19 -27.92 13.38
CA ALA A 518 3.90 -27.48 12.03
C ALA A 518 3.62 -25.97 12.01
N PHE A 519 3.29 -25.44 10.84
CA PHE A 519 2.91 -24.03 10.71
C PHE A 519 1.46 -23.85 11.13
N ASP A 520 1.12 -22.66 11.63
CA ASP A 520 -0.27 -22.28 11.88
C ASP A 520 -0.96 -21.76 10.61
N VAL A 521 -2.30 -21.77 10.63
CA VAL A 521 -3.13 -21.14 9.59
C VAL A 521 -3.46 -19.69 9.97
N GLY A 522 -3.30 -18.77 9.02
CA GLY A 522 -3.50 -17.34 9.22
C GLY A 522 -2.20 -16.58 9.50
N ALA A 523 -2.33 -15.32 9.92
CA ALA A 523 -1.22 -14.39 10.09
C ALA A 523 -0.48 -14.49 11.43
N PHE A 524 -0.87 -15.43 12.29
CA PHE A 524 -0.46 -15.51 13.69
C PHE A 524 0.03 -16.90 14.04
N GLU A 525 1.12 -16.96 14.78
CA GLU A 525 1.69 -18.18 15.33
C GLU A 525 1.36 -18.33 16.81
N ALA A 526 1.00 -19.54 17.22
CA ALA A 526 0.73 -19.94 18.59
C ALA A 526 1.91 -20.72 19.23
N PRO A 527 2.14 -20.60 20.55
CA PRO A 527 1.50 -19.66 21.45
C PRO A 527 1.95 -18.23 21.12
N GLY A 528 1.00 -17.31 20.99
CA GLY A 528 1.32 -15.91 20.71
C GLY A 528 2.27 -15.35 21.77
N ARG A 529 3.19 -14.47 21.37
CA ARG A 529 4.02 -13.74 22.35
C ARG A 529 3.13 -13.04 23.36
N ASP A 530 3.37 -13.27 24.66
CA ASP A 530 2.83 -12.41 25.71
C ASP A 530 3.31 -10.96 25.44
N VAL A 531 2.44 -10.12 24.87
CA VAL A 531 2.73 -8.69 24.59
C VAL A 531 2.93 -7.89 25.89
N LYS A 532 2.68 -8.50 27.06
CA LYS A 532 3.11 -7.97 28.34
C LYS A 532 4.63 -8.12 28.47
N THR A 533 5.35 -6.99 28.37
CA THR A 533 6.73 -6.71 28.89
C THR A 533 7.84 -6.34 27.90
N THR A 534 7.65 -5.39 26.98
CA THR A 534 8.82 -4.60 26.47
C THR A 534 8.52 -3.12 26.18
N ALA A 535 7.74 -2.47 27.04
CA ALA A 535 7.86 -1.02 27.21
C ALA A 535 9.14 -0.69 27.99
N ARG A 536 10.33 -0.98 27.43
CA ARG A 536 11.55 -0.30 27.89
C ARG A 536 11.46 1.15 27.41
N SER A 537 11.08 2.01 28.34
CA SER A 537 11.30 3.45 28.33
C SER A 537 12.71 3.76 27.85
N ARG A 538 12.82 4.37 26.66
CA ARG A 538 13.90 5.29 26.36
C ARG A 538 13.29 6.67 26.24
N GLU A 539 12.75 7.14 27.37
CA GLU A 539 12.67 8.58 27.58
C GLU A 539 14.01 9.04 28.16
N GLY A 540 14.70 9.87 27.38
CA GLY A 540 15.63 10.89 27.85
C GLY A 540 17.13 10.62 27.63
N PRO A 541 17.94 11.69 27.50
CA PRO A 541 17.62 13.09 27.19
C PRO A 541 17.66 13.43 25.70
#